data_AF-A0A6B3EGY5-F1
#
_entry.id   AF-A0A6B3EGY5-F1
#
_cell.length_a   1.000
_cell.length_b   1.000
_cell.length_c   1.000
_cell.angle_alpha   90.00
_cell.angle_beta   90.00
_cell.angle_gamma   90.00
#
_symmetry.space_group_name_H-M   'P 1'
#
loop_
_entity.id
_entity.type
_entity.pdbx_description
1 polymer ?
#
loop_
_entity_poly.entity_id
_entity_poly.type
_entity_poly.pdbx_seq_one_letter_code
_entity_poly.pdbx_strand_id
1 'polypeptide(L)' 'FGTLAEAMSGFAAITGEPGGPPVLPPFGLADSIAALATAYAVMTALAGRERTGRGQVVDLAIIEPILTVLGPQPLWYD' A
#
# COMPACT_ATOMS: atom_id res chain seq x y z
N PHE A 1 -5.23 -6.38 -7.56
CA PHE A 1 -4.84 -7.64 -6.88
C PHE A 1 -3.57 -7.39 -6.10
N GLY A 2 -3.52 -7.77 -4.83
CA GLY A 2 -2.36 -7.53 -3.95
C GLY A 2 -1.03 -8.05 -4.52
N THR A 3 -1.03 -9.26 -5.08
CA THR A 3 0.18 -9.87 -5.67
C THR A 3 0.84 -9.02 -6.76
N LEU A 4 0.05 -8.36 -7.61
CA LEU A 4 0.60 -7.47 -8.63
C LEU A 4 1.15 -6.19 -8.02
N ALA A 5 0.49 -5.65 -6.99
CA ALA A 5 0.99 -4.46 -6.29
C ALA A 5 2.29 -4.76 -5.51
N GLU A 6 2.43 -5.95 -4.95
CA GLU A 6 3.66 -6.44 -4.29
C GLU A 6 4.82 -6.55 -5.28
N ALA A 7 4.56 -7.05 -6.49
CA ALA A 7 5.57 -7.10 -7.54
C ALA A 7 5.94 -5.69 -8.05
N MET A 8 4.93 -4.88 -8.38
CA MET A 8 5.12 -3.54 -8.96
C MET A 8 5.75 -2.54 -7.98
N SER A 9 5.53 -2.70 -6.67
CA SER A 9 6.08 -1.80 -5.66
C SER A 9 7.59 -1.99 -5.42
N GLY A 10 8.18 -3.06 -5.96
CA GLY A 10 9.56 -3.45 -5.68
C GLY A 10 9.72 -4.31 -4.44
N PHE A 11 8.65 -4.55 -3.65
CA PHE A 11 8.71 -5.39 -2.44
C PHE A 11 9.26 -6.79 -2.76
N ALA A 12 8.76 -7.41 -3.83
CA ALA A 12 9.22 -8.74 -4.22
C ALA A 12 10.72 -8.78 -4.57
N ALA A 13 11.25 -7.69 -5.14
CA ALA A 13 12.66 -7.63 -5.58
C ALA A 13 13.65 -7.52 -4.41
N ILE A 14 13.22 -6.95 -3.29
CA ILE A 14 14.05 -6.76 -2.09
C ILE A 14 13.84 -7.86 -1.03
N THR A 15 13.01 -8.86 -1.33
CA THR A 15 12.66 -9.95 -0.41
C THR A 15 13.17 -11.28 -0.97
N GLY A 16 13.77 -12.10 -0.11
CA GLY A 16 14.37 -13.38 -0.47
C GLY A 16 15.87 -13.41 -0.23
N GLU A 17 16.53 -14.44 -0.73
CA GLU A 17 17.99 -14.60 -0.62
C GLU A 17 18.73 -13.69 -1.61
N PRO A 18 19.90 -13.14 -1.25
CA PRO A 18 20.73 -12.37 -2.16
C PRO A 18 21.04 -13.14 -3.46
N GLY A 19 20.71 -12.54 -4.61
CA GLY A 19 20.89 -13.17 -5.93
C GLY A 19 19.86 -14.24 -6.30
N GLY A 20 18.89 -14.53 -5.41
CA GLY A 20 17.74 -15.37 -5.70
C GLY A 20 16.66 -14.67 -6.53
N PRO A 21 15.64 -15.41 -6.99
CA PRO A 21 14.49 -14.80 -7.67
C PRO A 21 13.67 -13.92 -6.71
N PRO A 22 12.93 -12.90 -7.20
CA PRO A 22 12.02 -12.12 -6.39
C PRO A 22 10.99 -12.98 -5.64
N VAL A 23 10.80 -12.72 -4.34
CA VAL A 23 9.89 -13.48 -3.48
C VAL A 23 8.72 -12.63 -3.02
N LEU A 24 7.51 -13.07 -3.34
CA LEU A 24 6.26 -12.45 -2.87
C LEU A 24 5.99 -12.80 -1.40
N PRO A 25 5.26 -11.95 -0.66
CA PRO A 25 4.88 -12.25 0.72
C PRO A 25 3.93 -13.48 0.77
N PRO A 26 3.95 -14.26 1.86
CA PRO A 26 3.14 -15.49 1.97
C PRO A 26 1.65 -15.23 2.25
N PHE A 27 1.22 -13.96 2.26
CA PHE A 27 -0.15 -13.51 2.47
C PHE A 27 -0.40 -12.22 1.69
N GLY A 28 -1.66 -11.79 1.58
CA GLY A 28 -2.04 -10.55 0.89
C GLY A 28 -1.60 -9.30 1.64
N LEU A 29 -0.31 -8.98 1.57
CA LEU A 29 0.30 -7.86 2.27
C LEU A 29 -0.22 -6.54 1.70
N ALA A 30 -0.19 -6.36 0.38
CA ALA A 30 -0.67 -5.14 -0.25
C ALA A 30 -2.17 -4.93 -0.02
N ASP A 31 -2.97 -6.00 -0.07
CA ASP A 31 -4.40 -5.94 0.23
C ASP A 31 -4.63 -5.49 1.69
N SER A 32 -3.83 -6.02 2.64
CA SER A 32 -3.94 -5.67 4.06
C SER A 32 -3.55 -4.21 4.34
N ILE A 33 -2.46 -3.73 3.74
CA ILE A 33 -2.02 -2.33 3.89
C ILE A 33 -3.07 -1.39 3.28
N ALA A 34 -3.58 -1.71 2.08
CA ALA A 34 -4.63 -0.91 1.44
C ALA A 34 -5.92 -0.89 2.25
N ALA A 35 -6.32 -2.01 2.87
CA ALA A 35 -7.48 -2.07 3.74
C ALA A 35 -7.34 -1.15 4.96
N LEU A 36 -6.17 -1.16 5.62
CA LEU A 36 -5.90 -0.29 6.76
C LEU A 36 -5.85 1.19 6.36
N ALA A 37 -5.18 1.53 5.25
CA ALA A 37 -5.13 2.89 4.73
C ALA A 37 -6.53 3.41 4.36
N THR A 38 -7.35 2.57 3.71
CA THR A 38 -8.73 2.91 3.36
C THR A 38 -9.60 3.09 4.60
N ALA A 39 -9.49 2.20 5.59
CA ALA A 39 -10.22 2.33 6.85
C ALA A 39 -9.89 3.65 7.56
N TYR A 40 -8.60 4.02 7.59
CA TYR A 40 -8.18 5.31 8.12
C TYR A 40 -8.76 6.48 7.33
N ALA A 41 -8.67 6.46 6.00
CA ALA A 41 -9.24 7.50 5.14
C ALA A 41 -10.76 7.66 5.34
N VAL A 42 -11.50 6.56 5.51
CA VAL A 42 -12.94 6.58 5.83
C VAL A 42 -13.20 7.21 7.19
N MET A 43 -12.45 6.84 8.24
CA MET A 43 -12.57 7.47 9.56
C MET A 43 -12.29 8.97 9.50
N THR A 44 -11.27 9.39 8.74
CA THR A 44 -10.96 10.81 8.53
C THR A 44 -12.08 11.53 7.78
N ALA A 45 -12.65 10.92 6.74
CA ALA A 45 -13.76 11.50 5.99
C ALA A 45 -15.03 11.66 6.87
N LEU A 46 -15.30 10.70 7.76
CA LEU A 46 -16.39 10.79 8.72
C LEU A 46 -16.17 11.93 9.74
N ALA A 47 -14.96 12.05 10.29
CA ALA A 47 -14.60 13.16 11.17
C ALA A 47 -14.69 14.53 10.46
N GLY A 48 -14.31 14.59 9.18
CA GLY A 48 -14.49 15.78 8.33
C GLY A 48 -15.97 16.12 8.10
N ARG A 49 -16.81 15.11 7.91
CA ARG A 49 -18.26 15.28 7.75
C ARG A 49 -18.92 15.85 9.01
N GLU A 50 -18.50 15.46 10.20
CA GLU A 50 -19.05 16.03 11.46
C GLU A 50 -18.87 17.55 11.53
N ARG A 51 -17.77 18.07 10.98
CA ARG A 51 -17.45 19.51 10.99
C ARG A 51 -18.07 20.28 9.84
N THR A 52 -18.22 19.65 8.68
CA THR A 52 -18.61 20.33 7.43
C THR A 52 -20.03 20.02 6.99
N GLY A 53 -20.66 18.97 7.54
CA GLY A 53 -21.93 18.42 7.07
C GLY A 53 -21.86 17.68 5.73
N ARG A 54 -20.69 17.57 5.10
CA ARG A 54 -20.52 17.02 3.74
C ARG A 54 -19.66 15.76 3.75
N GLY A 55 -20.05 14.77 2.94
CA GLY A 55 -19.22 13.61 2.65
C GLY A 55 -18.08 13.92 1.67
N GLN A 56 -17.18 12.95 1.50
CA GLN A 56 -16.02 13.02 0.60
C GLN A 56 -15.87 11.69 -0.14
N VAL A 57 -15.25 11.71 -1.33
CA VAL A 57 -14.88 10.50 -2.07
C VAL A 57 -13.48 10.10 -1.63
N VAL A 58 -13.31 8.82 -1.28
CA VAL A 58 -12.00 8.19 -1.07
C VAL A 58 -11.65 7.42 -2.33
N ASP A 59 -10.69 7.94 -3.09
CA ASP A 59 -10.07 7.24 -4.21
C ASP A 59 -8.70 6.75 -3.74
N LEU A 60 -8.47 5.44 -3.83
CA LEU A 60 -7.27 4.80 -3.32
C LEU A 60 -6.84 3.70 -4.30
N ALA A 61 -5.61 3.81 -4.80
CA ALA A 61 -5.01 2.75 -5.56
C ALA A 61 -4.18 1.86 -4.63
N ILE A 62 -4.38 0.54 -4.71
CA ILE A 62 -3.70 -0.45 -3.85
C ILE A 62 -2.17 -0.34 -3.82
N ILE A 63 -1.58 0.23 -4.87
CA ILE A 63 -0.13 0.42 -5.00
C ILE A 63 0.41 1.57 -4.11
N GLU A 64 -0.38 2.61 -3.86
CA GLU A 64 0.08 3.82 -3.17
C GLU A 64 0.41 3.57 -1.68
N PRO A 65 -0.41 2.82 -0.92
CA PRO A 65 -0.10 2.53 0.48
C PRO A 65 1.16 1.67 0.64
N ILE A 66 1.37 0.66 -0.21
CA ILE A 66 2.57 -0.17 -0.11
C ILE A 66 3.83 0.61 -0.50
N LEU A 67 3.78 1.48 -1.52
CA LEU A 67 4.89 2.39 -1.85
C LEU A 67 5.24 3.30 -0.66
N THR A 68 4.22 3.80 0.05
CA THR A 68 4.42 4.61 1.25
C THR A 68 5.14 3.83 2.36
N VAL A 69 4.79 2.56 2.56
CA VAL A 69 5.41 1.70 3.59
C VAL A 69 6.87 1.35 3.25
N LEU A 70 7.21 1.15 1.98
CA LEU A 70 8.58 0.86 1.54
C LEU A 70 9.51 2.08 1.64
N GLY A 71 8.94 3.29 1.70
CA GLY A 71 9.71 4.52 1.83
C GLY A 71 10.70 4.70 0.68
N PRO A 72 12.01 4.89 0.95
CA PRO A 72 13.01 5.16 -0.09
C PRO A 72 13.49 3.90 -0.83
N GLN A 73 13.12 2.69 -0.39
CA GLN A 73 13.63 1.44 -0.96
C GLN A 73 13.39 1.33 -2.48
N PRO A 74 12.25 1.74 -3.05
CA PRO A 74 12.04 1.70 -4.49
C PRO A 74 12.90 2.71 -5.27
N LEU A 75 13.62 3.62 -4.61
CA LEU A 75 14.54 4.57 -5.23
C LEU A 75 16.00 4.10 -5.17
N TRP A 76 16.29 3.04 -4.40
CA TRP A 76 17.61 2.45 -4.31
C TRP A 76 17.86 1.59 -5.54
N TYR A 77 18.42 2.23 -6.55
CA TYR A 77 18.96 1.59 -7.73
C TYR A 77 20.47 1.79 -7.74
N ASP A 78 21.22 0.70 -7.90
CA ASP A 78 22.64 0.69 -8.28
C ASP A 78 22.80 0.64 -9.81
#